data_AF-A0A972ZCG0-F1
#
_entry.id   AF-A0A972ZCG0-F1
#
_cell.length_a   1.000
_cell.length_b   1.000
_cell.length_c   1.000
_cell.angle_alpha   90.00
_cell.angle_beta   90.00
_cell.angle_gamma   90.00
#
_symmetry.space_group_name_H-M   'P 1'
#
loop_
_entity.id
_entity.type
_entity.pdbx_description
1 polymer ?
#
loop_
_entity_poly.entity_id
_entity_poly.type
_entity_poly.pdbx_seq_one_letter_code
_entity_poly.pdbx_strand_id
1 'polypeptide(L)' 'LNVTAFAVVGMSVFFAAVVRAPVTGIVIVAEMAATTELLVPSLVACGFAVLTTTLIKSEPIYDTLRYRMLEREQGKPAT' A
#
# COMPACT_ATOMS: atom_id res chain seq x y z
N LEU A 1 -4.51 -1.73 -24.99
CA LEU A 1 -3.90 -1.59 -23.64
C LEU A 1 -4.05 -0.13 -23.21
N ASN A 2 -4.90 0.18 -22.22
CA ASN A 2 -5.15 1.58 -21.81
C ASN A 2 -4.13 1.98 -20.72
N VAL A 3 -3.14 2.81 -21.08
CA VAL A 3 -2.05 3.24 -20.19
C VAL A 3 -2.58 3.90 -18.92
N THR A 4 -3.64 4.72 -19.02
CA THR A 4 -4.26 5.39 -17.87
C THR A 4 -4.84 4.40 -16.88
N ALA A 5 -5.47 3.32 -17.36
CA ALA A 5 -5.99 2.28 -16.48
C ALA A 5 -4.88 1.58 -15.68
N PHE A 6 -3.73 1.31 -16.31
CA PHE A 6 -2.56 0.76 -15.60
C PHE A 6 -1.99 1.75 -14.57
N ALA A 7 -1.97 3.04 -14.88
CA ALA A 7 -1.54 4.07 -13.94
C ALA A 7 -2.43 4.10 -12.70
N VAL A 8 -3.76 4.09 -12.87
CA VAL A 8 -4.73 4.08 -11.76
C VAL A 8 -4.59 2.83 -10.90
N VAL A 9 -4.51 1.65 -11.51
CA VAL A 9 -4.24 0.40 -10.77
C VAL A 9 -2.91 0.49 -10.03
N GLY A 10 -1.84 0.99 -10.68
CA GLY A 10 -0.52 1.15 -10.08
C GLY A 10 -0.49 2.05 -8.84
N MET A 11 -1.28 3.13 -8.83
CA MET A 11 -1.42 4.00 -7.65
C MET A 11 -1.95 3.22 -6.44
N SER A 12 -2.99 2.40 -6.63
CA SER A 12 -3.57 1.59 -5.55
C SER A 12 -2.63 0.48 -5.08
N VAL A 13 -1.92 -0.16 -6.02
CA VAL A 13 -0.95 -1.23 -5.78
C VAL A 13 0.22 -0.74 -4.93
N PHE A 14 0.77 0.43 -5.26
CA PHE A 14 1.85 1.04 -4.49
C PHE A 14 1.42 1.32 -3.05
N PHE A 15 0.23 1.91 -2.87
CA PHE A 15 -0.33 2.16 -1.54
C PHE A 15 -0.50 0.85 -0.75
N ALA A 16 -1.10 -0.18 -1.36
CA ALA A 16 -1.31 -1.48 -0.74
C ALA A 16 0.00 -2.17 -0.32
N ALA A 17 1.05 -2.07 -1.15
CA ALA A 17 2.37 -2.64 -0.86
C ALA A 17 3.03 -1.99 0.37
N VAL A 18 3.00 -0.65 0.44
CA VAL A 18 3.67 0.13 1.49
C VAL A 18 2.89 0.07 2.82
N VAL A 19 1.57 0.24 2.75
CA VAL A 19 0.72 0.45 3.93
C VAL A 19 0.09 -0.86 4.45
N ARG A 20 -0.04 -1.88 3.59
CA ARG A 20 -0.76 -3.13 3.91
C ARG A 20 -2.27 -2.96 4.17
N ALA A 21 -2.88 -1.91 3.61
CA ALA A 21 -4.33 -1.66 3.68
C ALA A 21 -4.95 -1.57 2.26
N PRO A 22 -5.18 -2.70 1.58
CA PRO A 22 -5.55 -2.73 0.16
C PRO A 22 -6.92 -2.11 -0.13
N VAL A 23 -7.94 -2.41 0.68
CA VAL A 23 -9.30 -1.86 0.48
C VAL A 23 -9.31 -0.34 0.61
N THR A 24 -8.67 0.20 1.66
CA THR A 24 -8.55 1.64 1.87
C THR A 24 -7.82 2.32 0.71
N GLY A 25 -6.71 1.75 0.25
CA GLY A 25 -5.95 2.29 -0.89
C GLY A 25 -6.77 2.33 -2.18
N ILE A 26 -7.55 1.28 -2.47
CA ILE A 26 -8.42 1.22 -3.64
C ILE A 26 -9.52 2.27 -3.56
N VAL A 27 -10.18 2.43 -2.41
CA VAL A 27 -11.23 3.43 -2.21
C VAL A 27 -10.68 4.84 -2.43
N ILE A 28 -9.54 5.18 -1.81
CA ILE A 28 -8.91 6.50 -1.99
C ILE A 28 -8.61 6.77 -3.47
N VAL A 29 -8.02 5.80 -4.17
CA VAL A 29 -7.66 5.96 -5.59
C VAL A 29 -8.90 6.05 -6.48
N ALA A 30 -9.95 5.28 -6.22
CA ALA A 30 -11.21 5.34 -6.94
C ALA A 30 -11.88 6.71 -6.80
N GLU A 31 -11.89 7.27 -5.59
CA GLU A 31 -12.42 8.61 -5.32
C GLU A 31 -11.61 9.69 -6.05
N MET A 32 -10.27 9.64 -6.00
CA MET A 32 -9.41 10.63 -6.66
C MET A 32 -9.46 10.55 -8.19
N ALA A 33 -9.62 9.35 -8.75
CA ALA A 33 -9.75 9.14 -10.20
C ALA A 33 -11.19 9.29 -10.71
N ALA A 34 -12.16 9.52 -9.81
CA ALA A 34 -13.59 9.61 -10.10
C ALA A 34 -14.11 8.42 -10.93
N THR A 35 -13.61 7.21 -10.67
CA THR A 35 -13.99 6.01 -11.41
C THR A 35 -13.99 4.75 -10.55
N THR A 36 -15.01 3.91 -10.75
CA THR A 36 -15.18 2.62 -10.06
C THR A 36 -14.98 1.41 -10.98
N GLU A 37 -14.77 1.64 -12.28
CA GLU A 37 -14.61 0.57 -13.27
C GLU A 37 -13.38 -0.31 -12.98
N LEU A 38 -12.37 0.26 -12.30
CA LEU A 38 -11.09 -0.39 -12.03
C LEU A 38 -11.00 -1.01 -10.62
N LEU A 39 -12.10 -1.08 -9.86
CA LEU A 39 -12.09 -1.63 -8.50
C LEU A 39 -11.64 -3.10 -8.46
N VAL A 40 -12.24 -3.95 -9.29
CA VAL A 40 -11.93 -5.39 -9.37
C VAL A 40 -10.47 -5.64 -9.79
N PRO A 41 -9.95 -5.07 -10.91
CA PRO A 41 -8.55 -5.28 -11.28
C PRO A 41 -7.57 -4.70 -10.23
N SER A 42 -7.91 -3.58 -9.59
CA SER A 42 -7.10 -3.02 -8.50
C SER A 42 -7.06 -3.94 -7.29
N LEU A 43 -8.17 -4.56 -6.91
CA LEU A 43 -8.21 -5.52 -5.81
C LEU A 43 -7.30 -6.72 -6.04
N VAL A 44 -7.35 -7.29 -7.25
CA VAL A 44 -6.49 -8.42 -7.64
C VAL A 44 -5.01 -8.00 -7.58
N ALA A 45 -4.66 -6.87 -8.19
CA ALA A 45 -3.29 -6.38 -8.23
C ALA A 45 -2.76 -6.01 -6.82
N CYS A 46 -3.55 -5.35 -5.99
CA CYS A 46 -3.23 -5.07 -4.59
C CYS A 46 -3.05 -6.37 -3.79
N GLY A 47 -3.85 -7.40 -4.05
CA GLY A 47 -3.69 -8.73 -3.46
C GLY A 47 -2.31 -9.32 -3.77
N PHE A 48 -1.87 -9.26 -5.03
CA PHE A 48 -0.51 -9.67 -5.41
C PHE A 48 0.57 -8.82 -4.75
N ALA A 49 0.34 -7.51 -4.59
CA ALA A 49 1.28 -6.61 -3.91
C ALA A 49 1.47 -7.01 -2.44
N VAL A 50 0.36 -7.25 -1.73
CA VAL A 50 0.35 -7.70 -0.32
C VAL A 50 1.00 -9.09 -0.20
N LEU A 51 0.70 -10.01 -1.13
CA LEU A 51 1.32 -11.33 -1.16
C LEU A 51 2.84 -11.22 -1.34
N THR A 52 3.30 -10.49 -2.35
CA THR A 52 4.72 -10.32 -2.69
C THR A 52 5.50 -9.70 -1.53
N THR A 53 4.97 -8.62 -0.94
CA THR A 53 5.59 -7.96 0.22
C THR A 53 5.59 -8.83 1.46
N THR A 54 4.62 -9.73 1.62
CA THR A 54 4.60 -10.74 2.69
C THR A 54 5.64 -11.82 2.46
N LEU A 55 5.80 -12.31 1.24
CA LEU A 55 6.82 -13.32 0.89
C LEU A 55 8.24 -12.81 1.15
N ILE A 56 8.50 -11.53 0.88
CA ILE A 56 9.80 -10.88 1.11
C ILE A 56 9.96 -10.43 2.58
N LYS A 57 8.95 -10.65 3.44
CA LYS A 57 8.92 -10.24 4.85
C LYS A 57 9.16 -8.75 5.06
N SER A 58 8.67 -7.92 4.13
CA SER A 58 8.65 -6.46 4.31
C SER A 58 7.56 -6.08 5.29
N GLU A 59 7.96 -5.39 6.37
CA GLU A 59 7.05 -4.81 7.36
C GLU A 59 6.24 -3.66 6.75
N PRO A 60 4.98 -3.47 7.16
CA PRO A 60 4.20 -2.28 6.82
C PRO A 60 4.85 -1.01 7.37
N ILE A 61 4.80 0.09 6.60
CA ILE A 61 5.47 1.35 6.98
C ILE A 61 5.03 1.87 8.36
N TYR A 62 3.74 1.74 8.70
CA TYR A 62 3.22 2.25 9.96
C TYR A 62 3.72 1.45 11.16
N ASP A 63 4.02 0.15 10.98
CA ASP A 63 4.63 -0.66 12.03
C ASP A 63 6.10 -0.24 12.22
N THR A 64 6.87 -0.11 11.14
CA THR A 64 8.26 0.37 11.22
C THR A 64 8.36 1.76 11.87
N LEU A 65 7.47 2.69 11.50
CA LEU A 65 7.42 4.01 12.12
C LEU A 65 7.06 3.93 13.61
N ARG A 66 6.09 3.08 13.97
CA ARG A 66 5.71 2.83 15.38
C ARG A 66 6.90 2.31 16.19
N TYR A 67 7.65 1.33 15.69
CA TYR A 67 8.81 0.80 16.39
C TYR A 67 9.88 1.88 16.63
N ARG A 68 10.18 2.68 15.60
CA ARG A 68 11.14 3.79 15.71
C ARG A 68 10.73 4.86 16.72
N MET A 69 9.43 5.11 16.89
CA MET A 69 8.93 6.05 17.91
C MET A 69 9.17 5.50 19.31
N LEU A 70 8.86 4.22 19.55
CA LEU A 70 9.07 3.56 20.85
C LEU A 70 10.55 3.49 21.23
N GLU A 71 11.45 3.24 20.26
CA GLU A 71 12.90 3.24 20.49
C GLU A 71 13.44 4.61 20.92
N ARG A 72 12.91 5.68 20.31
CA ARG A 72 13.24 7.06 20.69
C ARG A 72 12.76 7.40 22.09
N GLU A 73 11.56 6.96 22.48
CA GLU A 73 11.05 7.14 23.85
C GLU A 73 11.89 6.39 24.89
N GLN A 74 12.44 5.24 24.53
CA GLN A 74 13.32 4.44 25.40
C GLN A 74 14.77 4.95 25.46
N GLY A 75 15.09 6.07 24.81
CA GLY A 75 16.43 6.67 24.82
C GLY A 75 17.49 5.88 24.05
N LYS A 76 17.11 4.96 23.15
CA LYS A 76 18.07 4.27 22.28
C LYS A 76 18.51 5.20 21.14
N PRO A 77 19.82 5.30 20.83
CA PRO A 77 20.31 6.09 19.72
C PRO A 77 19.77 5.53 18.39
N ALA A 78 19.39 6.42 17.47
CA ALA A 78 18.88 6.04 16.15
C ALA A 78 19.99 5.40 15.32
N THR A 79 19.92 4.07 15.12
CA THR A 79 20.74 3.31 14.17
C THR A 79 20.16 3.32 12.77
#